data_AF-A0A0G1I197-F1
#
_entry.id   AF-A0A0G1I197-F1
#
_cell.length_a   1.000
_cell.length_b   1.000
_cell.length_c   1.000
_cell.angle_alpha   90.00
_cell.angle_beta   90.00
_cell.angle_gamma   90.00
#
_symmetry.space_group_name_H-M   'P 1'
#
loop_
_entity.id
_entity.type
_entity.pdbx_description
1 polymer ?
#
loop_
_entity_poly.entity_id
_entity_poly.type
_entity_poly.pdbx_seq_one_letter_code
_entity_poly.pdbx_strand_id
1 'polypeptide(L)'
;MPYVECNVCQKEFYAKPRHLKIGWGKYCSIECRSKAQFNGSNLKCANCGVSVYRTPASIKRSVSGQFFCSKSCHCVWENTNSRVAERSPRWQGGQNIYRLIMDRAGIVKACNECGIQDKRVLEVHHKDRDRNNNQLSNLVWLCCNCHRIKHSEHKKDMVAFV
;
A
#
# COMPACT_ATOMS: atom_id res chain seq x y z
N MET A 1 13.33 18.71 55.21
CA MET A 1 12.48 18.84 54.00
C MET A 1 13.29 18.33 52.82
N PRO A 2 12.89 17.26 52.12
CA PRO A 2 13.75 16.67 51.10
C PRO A 2 13.70 17.52 49.82
N TYR A 3 14.87 18.05 49.44
CA TYR A 3 15.12 18.62 48.13
C TYR A 3 15.66 17.52 47.22
N VAL A 4 15.19 17.50 45.98
CA VAL A 4 15.57 16.51 44.96
C VAL A 4 15.85 17.20 43.64
N GLU A 5 16.74 16.62 42.85
CA GLU A 5 17.07 17.12 41.52
C GLU A 5 16.04 16.68 40.49
N CYS A 6 15.74 17.56 39.53
CA CYS A 6 14.89 17.21 38.40
C CYS A 6 15.66 16.35 37.37
N ASN A 7 15.08 15.22 36.96
CA ASN A 7 15.67 14.32 35.96
C ASN A 7 15.87 14.93 34.54
N VAL A 8 15.37 16.15 34.29
CA VAL A 8 15.43 16.80 32.96
C VAL A 8 16.31 18.04 32.98
N CYS A 9 16.11 18.94 33.94
CA CYS A 9 16.86 20.20 34.01
C CYS A 9 17.86 20.27 35.17
N GLN A 10 17.95 19.21 35.99
CA GLN A 10 18.85 19.09 37.15
C GLN A 10 18.64 20.15 38.26
N LYS A 11 17.62 21.00 38.15
CA LYS A 11 17.28 21.98 39.19
C LYS A 11 16.76 21.28 40.45
N GLU A 12 17.24 21.72 41.61
CA GLU A 12 16.72 21.31 42.91
C GLU A 12 15.32 21.89 43.16
N PHE A 13 14.43 21.05 43.67
CA PHE A 13 13.10 21.48 44.08
C PHE A 13 12.61 20.66 45.27
N TYR A 14 11.68 21.24 46.02
CA TYR A 14 11.06 20.56 47.14
C TYR A 14 10.08 19.50 46.64
N ALA A 15 10.29 18.25 47.07
CA ALA A 15 9.33 17.17 46.88
C ALA A 15 8.76 16.73 48.24
N LYS A 16 7.44 16.53 48.32
CA LYS A 16 6.81 16.02 49.55
C LYS A 16 7.35 14.60 49.86
N PRO A 17 7.73 14.27 51.11
CA PRO A 17 8.24 12.94 51.46
C PRO A 17 7.31 11.78 51.03
N ARG A 18 5.99 11.98 51.13
CA ARG A 18 4.97 11.04 50.62
C ARG A 18 5.12 10.78 49.12
N HIS A 19 5.38 11.81 48.31
CA HIS A 19 5.52 11.67 46.87
C HIS A 19 6.78 10.87 46.53
N LEU A 20 7.88 11.09 47.24
CA LEU A 20 9.10 10.32 47.04
C LEU A 20 8.90 8.84 47.35
N LYS A 21 8.19 8.50 48.44
CA LYS A 21 7.88 7.10 48.81
C LYS A 21 7.10 6.33 47.72
N ILE A 22 6.23 7.00 46.97
CA ILE A 22 5.44 6.40 45.87
C ILE A 22 6.13 6.55 44.50
N GLY A 23 7.37 7.07 44.47
CA GLY A 23 8.13 7.30 43.24
C GLY A 23 7.65 8.51 42.42
N TRP A 24 6.88 9.42 43.00
CA TRP A 24 6.54 10.73 42.43
C TRP A 24 7.59 11.79 42.77
N GLY A 25 7.46 12.99 42.21
CA GLY A 25 8.40 14.09 42.49
C GLY A 25 9.74 13.94 41.77
N LYS A 26 9.72 13.53 40.49
CA LYS A 26 10.91 13.41 39.62
C LYS A 26 11.25 14.67 38.83
N TYR A 27 10.28 15.60 38.74
CA TYR A 27 10.36 16.76 37.87
C TYR A 27 9.93 18.01 38.62
N CYS A 28 10.66 19.11 38.43
CA CYS A 28 10.39 20.38 39.11
C CYS A 28 9.17 21.12 38.54
N SER A 29 8.75 20.79 37.31
CA SER A 29 7.65 21.46 36.62
C SER A 29 6.90 20.53 35.67
N ILE A 30 5.70 20.95 35.24
CA ILE A 30 4.90 20.26 34.21
C ILE A 30 5.69 20.17 32.91
N GLU A 31 6.45 21.19 32.55
CA GLU A 31 7.27 21.21 31.33
C GLU A 31 8.35 20.12 31.35
N CYS A 32 9.08 19.99 32.46
CA CYS A 32 10.09 18.95 32.60
C CYS A 32 9.45 17.56 32.55
N ARG A 33 8.28 17.39 33.18
CA ARG A 33 7.51 16.15 33.07
C ARG A 33 7.12 15.86 31.62
N SER A 34 6.63 16.85 30.88
CA SER A 34 6.25 16.69 29.47
C SER A 34 7.46 16.33 28.61
N LYS A 35 8.60 17.02 28.77
CA LYS A 35 9.85 16.68 28.05
C LYS A 35 10.28 15.23 28.28
N ALA A 36 10.19 14.75 29.52
CA ALA A 36 10.52 13.35 29.83
C ALA A 36 9.53 12.34 29.23
N GLN A 37 8.29 12.74 28.92
CA GLN A 37 7.33 11.90 28.21
C GLN A 37 7.58 11.86 26.69
N PHE A 38 8.29 12.85 26.11
CA PHE A 38 8.70 12.88 24.71
C PHE A 38 9.94 11.99 24.44
N ASN A 39 9.84 10.69 24.74
CA ASN A 39 10.92 9.71 24.56
C ASN A 39 10.79 8.87 23.27
N GLY A 40 9.91 9.30 22.35
CA GLY A 40 9.72 8.66 21.06
C GLY A 40 10.78 9.04 20.04
N SER A 41 10.59 8.57 18.81
CA SER A 41 11.45 8.89 17.68
C SER A 41 10.67 9.47 16.52
N ASN A 42 11.37 10.22 15.67
CA ASN A 42 10.84 10.70 14.41
C ASN A 42 11.08 9.65 13.33
N LEU A 43 10.00 9.18 12.70
CA LEU A 43 10.01 8.16 11.67
C LEU A 43 9.49 8.73 10.36
N LYS A 44 10.00 8.24 9.23
CA LYS A 44 9.53 8.69 7.91
C LYS A 44 8.20 8.03 7.57
N CYS A 45 7.29 8.81 6.98
CA CYS A 45 6.07 8.29 6.40
C CYS A 45 6.41 7.38 5.21
N ALA A 46 5.88 6.16 5.20
CA ALA A 46 6.13 5.19 4.13
C ALA A 46 5.53 5.59 2.77
N ASN A 47 4.58 6.53 2.75
CA ASN A 47 3.97 7.02 1.51
C ASN A 47 4.62 8.31 0.99
N CYS A 48 4.74 9.35 1.83
CA CYS A 48 5.19 10.68 1.40
C CYS A 48 6.56 11.09 1.95
N GLY A 49 7.19 10.28 2.80
CA GLY A 49 8.53 10.56 3.35
C GLY A 49 8.59 11.59 4.48
N VAL A 50 7.51 12.33 4.76
CA VAL A 50 7.45 13.34 5.84
C VAL A 50 7.76 12.70 7.20
N SER A 51 8.52 13.40 8.05
CA SER A 51 8.86 12.96 9.40
C SER A 51 7.66 13.03 10.35
N VAL A 52 7.46 11.97 11.13
CA VAL A 52 6.32 11.79 12.03
C VAL A 52 6.81 11.28 13.38
N TYR A 53 6.46 11.97 14.46
CA TYR A 53 6.76 11.53 15.82
C TYR A 53 5.89 10.34 16.24
N ARG A 54 6.52 9.30 16.80
CA ARG A 54 5.86 8.12 17.35
C ARG A 54 6.46 7.73 18.70
N THR A 55 5.60 7.36 19.64
CA THR A 55 6.02 6.88 20.96
C THR A 55 6.62 5.47 20.87
N PRO A 56 7.50 5.06 21.80
CA PRO A 56 8.11 3.73 21.78
C PRO A 56 7.08 2.60 21.78
N ALA A 57 5.99 2.78 22.53
CA ALA A 57 4.86 1.83 22.55
C ALA A 57 4.18 1.69 21.18
N SER A 58 3.98 2.79 20.46
CA SER A 58 3.43 2.77 19.09
C SER A 58 4.36 2.06 18.12
N ILE A 59 5.66 2.22 18.29
CA ILE A 59 6.67 1.59 17.43
C ILE A 59 6.67 0.07 17.67
N LYS A 60 6.71 -0.35 18.94
CA LYS A 60 6.70 -1.77 19.32
C LYS A 60 5.41 -2.49 18.91
N ARG A 61 4.27 -1.79 18.91
CA ARG A 61 2.98 -2.35 18.50
C ARG A 61 2.87 -2.55 16.98
N SER A 62 3.65 -1.81 16.18
CA SER A 62 3.56 -1.88 14.73
C SER A 62 4.15 -3.19 14.22
N VAL A 63 3.30 -4.07 13.69
CA VAL A 63 3.73 -5.35 13.10
C VAL A 63 4.39 -5.14 11.74
N SER A 64 3.85 -4.22 10.94
CA SER A 64 4.35 -3.96 9.58
C SER A 64 5.60 -3.07 9.56
N GLY A 65 5.93 -2.41 10.68
CA GLY A 65 6.99 -1.41 10.75
C GLY A 65 6.74 -0.16 9.90
N GLN A 66 5.55 -0.02 9.29
CA GLN A 66 5.22 1.11 8.43
C GLN A 66 4.50 2.20 9.23
N PHE A 67 4.89 3.45 9.01
CA PHE A 67 4.32 4.61 9.69
C PHE A 67 3.83 5.62 8.66
N PHE A 68 2.78 6.36 9.02
CA PHE A 68 2.13 7.30 8.12
C PHE A 68 1.87 8.62 8.82
N CYS A 69 2.00 9.73 8.09
CA CYS A 69 1.69 11.07 8.60
C CYS A 69 0.17 11.27 8.78
N SER A 70 -0.65 10.60 7.98
CA SER A 70 -2.11 10.70 8.03
C SER A 70 -2.78 9.41 7.57
N LYS A 71 -4.08 9.28 7.87
CA LYS A 71 -4.89 8.17 7.39
C LYS A 71 -4.99 8.12 5.86
N SER A 72 -4.94 9.28 5.20
CA SER A 72 -4.92 9.35 3.73
C SER A 72 -3.67 8.66 3.16
N CYS A 73 -2.48 8.95 3.70
CA CYS A 73 -1.24 8.30 3.30
C CYS A 73 -1.24 6.80 3.54
N HIS A 74 -1.84 6.36 4.65
CA HIS A 74 -2.04 4.93 4.92
C HIS A 74 -2.95 4.27 3.87
N CYS A 75 -4.10 4.89 3.56
CA CYS A 75 -5.03 4.35 2.56
C CYS A 75 -4.42 4.29 1.16
N VAL A 76 -3.68 5.33 0.74
CA VAL A 76 -2.98 5.34 -0.56
C VAL A 76 -1.94 4.24 -0.61
N TRP A 77 -1.13 4.10 0.44
CA TRP A 77 -0.13 3.04 0.52
C TRP A 77 -0.76 1.64 0.52
N GLU A 78 -1.82 1.40 1.30
CA GLU A 78 -2.54 0.11 1.28
C GLU A 78 -3.09 -0.22 -0.11
N ASN A 79 -3.70 0.76 -0.78
CA ASN A 79 -4.28 0.58 -2.11
C ASN A 79 -3.22 0.30 -3.18
N THR A 80 -1.98 0.72 -2.95
CA THR A 80 -0.86 0.54 -3.90
C THR A 80 -0.05 -0.72 -3.61
N ASN A 81 0.09 -1.10 -2.34
CA ASN A 81 0.99 -2.18 -1.93
C ASN A 81 0.26 -3.48 -1.55
N SER A 82 -0.82 -3.38 -0.78
CA SER A 82 -1.45 -4.52 -0.11
C SER A 82 -2.78 -4.95 -0.73
N ARG A 83 -3.54 -4.03 -1.33
CA ARG A 83 -4.85 -4.31 -1.95
C ARG A 83 -4.77 -4.43 -3.47
N VAL A 84 -3.63 -4.86 -4.00
CA VAL A 84 -3.38 -4.99 -5.44
C VAL A 84 -3.31 -6.46 -5.83
N ALA A 85 -4.11 -6.83 -6.84
CA ALA A 85 -4.13 -8.16 -7.45
C ALA A 85 -4.20 -9.28 -6.39
N GLU A 86 -3.37 -10.31 -6.53
CA GLU A 86 -3.30 -11.48 -5.66
C GLU A 86 -2.99 -11.17 -4.20
N ARG A 87 -2.38 -10.02 -3.89
CA ARG A 87 -2.10 -9.61 -2.51
C ARG A 87 -3.35 -9.17 -1.76
N SER A 88 -4.42 -8.82 -2.48
CA SER A 88 -5.68 -8.43 -1.88
C SER A 88 -6.39 -9.63 -1.26
N PRO A 89 -6.82 -9.57 0.01
CA PRO A 89 -7.62 -10.65 0.63
C PRO A 89 -8.95 -10.92 -0.09
N ARG A 90 -9.42 -9.97 -0.91
CA ARG A 90 -10.66 -10.07 -1.70
C ARG A 90 -10.39 -10.44 -3.17
N TRP A 91 -9.18 -10.88 -3.49
CA TRP A 91 -8.83 -11.25 -4.85
C TRP A 91 -9.60 -12.48 -5.32
N GLN A 92 -10.34 -12.35 -6.41
CA GLN A 92 -11.11 -13.43 -7.03
C GLN A 92 -10.53 -13.78 -8.41
N GLY A 93 -9.22 -14.05 -8.47
CA GLY A 93 -8.56 -14.59 -9.66
C GLY A 93 -8.38 -13.62 -10.84
N GLY A 94 -8.82 -12.36 -10.73
CA GLY A 94 -8.47 -11.33 -11.71
C GLY A 94 -9.13 -11.45 -13.08
N GLN A 95 -10.20 -12.22 -13.18
CA GLN A 95 -10.84 -12.54 -14.46
C GLN A 95 -11.31 -11.33 -15.27
N ASN A 96 -11.41 -10.13 -14.68
CA ASN A 96 -11.85 -8.91 -15.36
C ASN A 96 -10.81 -7.78 -15.33
N ILE A 97 -9.58 -8.03 -14.87
CA ILE A 97 -8.57 -6.96 -14.72
C ILE A 97 -7.63 -6.84 -15.93
N TYR A 98 -7.65 -7.77 -16.88
CA TYR A 98 -6.77 -7.78 -18.05
C TYR A 98 -6.82 -6.45 -18.84
N ARG A 99 -8.00 -5.83 -18.95
CA ARG A 99 -8.15 -4.52 -19.60
C ARG A 99 -7.41 -3.42 -18.86
N LEU A 100 -7.53 -3.41 -17.54
CA LEU A 100 -6.84 -2.47 -16.66
C LEU A 100 -5.32 -2.68 -16.66
N ILE A 101 -4.87 -3.95 -16.74
CA ILE A 101 -3.45 -4.30 -16.86
C ILE A 101 -2.86 -3.69 -18.14
N MET A 102 -3.52 -3.89 -19.28
CA MET A 102 -3.07 -3.32 -20.55
C MET A 102 -3.05 -1.79 -20.53
N ASP A 103 -4.06 -1.16 -19.92
CA ASP A 103 -4.15 0.30 -19.78
C ASP A 103 -3.02 0.86 -18.90
N ARG A 104 -2.72 0.20 -17.77
CA ARG A 104 -1.63 0.61 -16.86
C ARG A 104 -0.24 0.39 -17.44
N ALA A 105 -0.07 -0.64 -18.26
CA ALA A 105 1.18 -0.89 -18.97
C ALA A 105 1.43 0.11 -20.11
N GLY A 106 0.45 0.95 -20.45
CA GLY A 106 0.59 1.94 -21.52
C GLY A 106 0.65 1.32 -22.91
N ILE A 107 0.12 0.12 -23.10
CA ILE A 107 0.10 -0.53 -24.42
C ILE A 107 -0.83 0.25 -25.34
N VAL A 108 -0.34 0.57 -26.54
CA VAL A 108 -1.11 1.29 -27.55
C VAL A 108 -2.41 0.55 -27.86
N LYS A 109 -3.54 1.25 -27.76
CA LYS A 109 -4.87 0.74 -28.08
C LYS A 109 -5.09 0.72 -29.58
N ALA A 110 -4.51 -0.27 -30.24
CA ALA A 110 -4.72 -0.56 -31.65
C ALA A 110 -4.90 -2.07 -31.83
N CYS A 111 -5.75 -2.46 -32.78
CA CYS A 111 -5.87 -3.87 -33.14
C CYS A 111 -4.52 -4.37 -33.69
N ASN A 112 -4.01 -5.45 -33.14
CA ASN A 112 -2.73 -6.03 -33.57
C ASN A 112 -2.76 -6.61 -34.99
N GLU A 113 -3.94 -6.94 -35.52
CA GLU A 113 -4.08 -7.56 -36.85
C GLU A 113 -4.36 -6.52 -37.94
N CYS A 114 -5.32 -5.62 -37.70
CA CYS A 114 -5.77 -4.66 -38.73
C CYS A 114 -5.41 -3.20 -38.43
N GLY A 115 -4.81 -2.90 -37.28
CA GLY A 115 -4.34 -1.56 -36.92
C GLY A 115 -5.43 -0.55 -36.49
N ILE A 116 -6.72 -0.92 -36.49
CA ILE A 116 -7.78 0.02 -36.08
C ILE A 116 -7.58 0.52 -34.65
N GLN A 117 -7.71 1.83 -34.45
CA GLN A 117 -7.43 2.50 -33.17
C GLN A 117 -8.71 2.97 -32.44
N ASP A 118 -9.88 2.70 -33.00
CA ASP A 118 -11.15 3.07 -32.37
C ASP A 118 -11.37 2.25 -31.10
N LYS A 119 -11.22 2.91 -29.94
CA LYS A 119 -11.33 2.32 -28.61
C LYS A 119 -12.68 1.65 -28.34
N ARG A 120 -13.74 2.02 -29.07
CA ARG A 120 -15.09 1.47 -28.90
C ARG A 120 -15.21 0.04 -29.41
N VAL A 121 -14.38 -0.33 -30.40
CA VAL A 121 -14.42 -1.66 -31.04
C VAL A 121 -13.27 -2.56 -30.60
N LEU A 122 -12.40 -2.08 -29.70
CA LEU A 122 -11.24 -2.84 -29.21
C LEU A 122 -11.59 -3.66 -27.96
N GLU A 123 -11.23 -4.93 -28.03
CA GLU A 123 -11.35 -5.94 -26.98
C GLU A 123 -9.97 -6.55 -26.69
N VAL A 124 -9.77 -6.99 -25.46
CA VAL A 124 -8.57 -7.75 -25.09
C VAL A 124 -8.80 -9.22 -25.39
N HIS A 125 -7.85 -9.85 -26.04
CA HIS A 125 -7.82 -11.27 -26.33
C HIS A 125 -6.69 -11.95 -25.56
N HIS A 126 -6.98 -13.08 -24.92
CA HIS A 126 -5.98 -14.00 -24.37
C HIS A 126 -5.53 -14.96 -25.47
N LYS A 127 -4.25 -14.91 -25.85
CA LYS A 127 -3.68 -15.74 -26.92
C LYS A 127 -3.81 -17.24 -26.61
N ASP A 128 -3.65 -17.61 -25.34
CA ASP A 128 -3.82 -18.99 -24.85
C ASP A 128 -5.27 -19.38 -24.50
N ARG A 129 -6.21 -18.43 -24.56
CA ARG A 129 -7.62 -18.56 -24.19
C ARG A 129 -7.91 -18.85 -22.71
N ASP A 130 -6.89 -18.93 -21.87
CA ASP A 130 -7.07 -19.01 -20.43
C ASP A 130 -7.29 -17.60 -19.86
N ARG A 131 -8.54 -17.33 -19.44
CA ARG A 131 -8.92 -16.04 -18.86
C ARG A 131 -8.25 -15.74 -17.53
N ASN A 132 -7.60 -16.72 -16.91
CA ASN A 132 -6.84 -16.53 -15.68
C ASN A 132 -5.38 -16.12 -15.96
N ASN A 133 -4.85 -16.40 -17.16
CA ASN A 133 -3.49 -16.02 -17.53
C ASN A 133 -3.41 -14.56 -18.00
N ASN A 134 -3.31 -13.64 -17.05
CA ASN A 134 -3.27 -12.20 -17.31
C ASN A 134 -1.84 -11.65 -17.56
N GLN A 135 -0.89 -12.50 -17.97
CA GLN A 135 0.46 -12.04 -18.34
C GLN A 135 0.38 -11.10 -19.54
N LEU A 136 1.11 -9.97 -19.50
CA LEU A 136 1.08 -8.97 -20.58
C LEU A 136 1.44 -9.57 -21.96
N SER A 137 2.33 -10.56 -22.00
CA SER A 137 2.71 -11.28 -23.22
C SER A 137 1.57 -12.12 -23.81
N ASN A 138 0.63 -12.56 -22.97
CA ASN A 138 -0.53 -13.37 -23.34
C ASN A 138 -1.74 -12.51 -23.76
N LEU A 139 -1.76 -11.23 -23.41
CA LEU A 139 -2.85 -10.30 -23.75
C LEU A 139 -2.54 -9.55 -25.05
N VAL A 140 -3.56 -9.30 -25.85
CA VAL A 140 -3.44 -8.49 -27.08
C VAL A 140 -4.73 -7.73 -27.37
N TRP A 141 -4.61 -6.51 -27.89
CA TRP A 141 -5.77 -5.76 -28.39
C TRP A 141 -6.17 -6.26 -29.77
N LEU A 142 -7.44 -6.61 -29.93
CA LEU A 142 -8.06 -6.95 -31.21
C LEU A 142 -9.36 -6.16 -31.38
N CYS A 143 -9.73 -5.83 -32.61
CA CYS A 143 -11.08 -5.33 -32.87
C CYS A 143 -12.10 -6.47 -32.81
N CYS A 144 -13.38 -6.16 -32.57
CA CYS A 144 -14.45 -7.17 -32.47
C CYS A 144 -14.46 -8.16 -33.66
N ASN A 145 -14.13 -7.69 -34.87
CA ASN A 145 -14.07 -8.54 -36.07
C ASN A 145 -12.87 -9.49 -36.02
N CYS A 146 -11.64 -8.97 -35.85
CA CYS A 146 -10.43 -9.79 -35.76
C CYS A 146 -10.48 -10.75 -34.57
N HIS A 147 -11.04 -10.31 -33.44
CA HIS A 147 -11.23 -11.14 -32.26
C HIS A 147 -12.13 -12.35 -32.56
N ARG A 148 -13.26 -12.14 -33.24
CA ARG A 148 -14.17 -13.21 -33.65
C ARG A 148 -13.55 -14.15 -34.69
N ILE A 149 -12.75 -13.62 -35.62
CA ILE A 149 -12.02 -14.43 -36.61
C ILE A 149 -11.05 -15.37 -35.90
N LYS A 150 -10.21 -14.87 -34.98
CA LYS A 150 -9.27 -15.72 -34.21
C LYS A 150 -9.97 -16.84 -33.45
N HIS A 151 -11.13 -16.57 -32.83
CA HIS A 151 -11.91 -17.64 -32.19
C HIS A 151 -12.40 -18.70 -33.18
N SER A 152 -12.75 -18.28 -34.40
CA SER A 152 -13.32 -19.13 -35.45
C SER A 152 -12.27 -19.98 -36.18
N GLU A 153 -11.08 -19.44 -36.46
CA GLU A 153 -9.98 -20.16 -37.13
C GLU A 153 -9.55 -21.38 -36.34
N HIS A 154 -9.26 -21.23 -35.06
CA HIS A 154 -8.93 -22.35 -34.18
C HIS A 154 -10.05 -23.40 -34.05
N LYS A 155 -11.33 -23.02 -34.18
CA LYS A 155 -12.42 -24.00 -34.16
C LYS A 155 -12.37 -24.90 -35.39
N LYS A 156 -11.93 -24.37 -36.53
CA LYS A 156 -11.67 -25.16 -37.74
C LYS A 156 -10.46 -26.07 -37.56
N ASP A 157 -9.38 -25.58 -36.95
CA ASP A 157 -8.20 -26.39 -36.68
C ASP A 157 -8.53 -27.61 -35.81
N MET A 158 -9.34 -27.46 -34.75
CA MET A 158 -9.75 -28.59 -33.91
C MET A 158 -10.66 -29.61 -34.63
N VAL A 159 -11.43 -29.18 -35.63
CA VAL A 159 -12.33 -30.05 -36.40
C VAL A 159 -11.60 -30.71 -37.58
N ALA A 160 -10.49 -30.14 -38.05
CA ALA A 160 -9.66 -30.68 -39.12
C ALA A 160 -8.77 -31.87 -38.69
N PHE A 161 -8.70 -32.19 -37.39
CA PHE A 161 -7.98 -33.35 -36.84
C PHE A 161 -8.90 -34.52 -36.43
N VAL A 162 -10.14 -34.56 -36.92
CA VAL A 162 -11.08 -35.69 -36.75
C VAL A 162 -11.41 -36.31 -38.09
#